data_AF-A0A496VPY1-F1
#
_entry.id   AF-A0A496VPY1-F1
#
_cell.length_a   1.000
_cell.length_b   1.000
_cell.length_c   1.000
_cell.angle_alpha   90.00
_cell.angle_beta   90.00
_cell.angle_gamma   90.00
#
_symmetry.space_group_name_H-M   'P 1'
#
loop_
_entity.id
_entity.type
_entity.pdbx_description
1 polymer ?
#
loop_
_entity_poly.entity_id
_entity_poly.type
_entity_poly.pdbx_seq_one_letter_code
_entity_poly.pdbx_strand_id
1 'polypeptide(L)'
;MNLTSKKMKSFNQLLAKSSGLLSQLSQHSKLLKQIEKIFQESLPTPLNQHCYVANLREKTLVIHTDSSLWATRLRYITPELKQQWQQNRLMPTIEQIVVQVRPSI
;
A
#
# COMPACT_ATOMS: atom_id res chain seq x y z
N MET A 1 10.05 -52.76 19.08
CA MET A 1 10.75 -51.50 18.73
C MET A 1 9.92 -50.75 17.71
N ASN A 2 9.76 -49.44 17.94
CA ASN A 2 8.95 -48.44 17.23
C ASN A 2 9.19 -48.43 15.68
N LEU A 3 8.28 -47.98 14.81
CA LEU A 3 7.94 -46.56 14.61
C LEU A 3 6.63 -46.36 13.82
N THR A 4 5.61 -45.87 14.53
CA THR A 4 4.77 -44.68 14.23
C THR A 4 4.32 -44.40 12.78
N SER A 5 3.01 -44.59 12.59
CA SER A 5 2.14 -43.93 11.61
C SER A 5 2.39 -42.41 11.50
N LYS A 6 2.92 -41.95 10.36
CA LYS A 6 3.04 -40.53 10.02
C LYS A 6 1.73 -40.07 9.37
N LYS A 7 0.73 -39.76 10.21
CA LYS A 7 -0.59 -39.26 9.80
C LYS A 7 -0.43 -37.97 8.97
N MET A 8 -1.08 -37.96 7.82
CA MET A 8 -1.10 -36.92 6.78
C MET A 8 -1.60 -35.57 7.34
N LYS A 9 -0.70 -34.72 7.85
CA LYS A 9 -0.96 -33.31 8.15
C LYS A 9 -0.58 -32.45 6.93
N SER A 10 -1.35 -32.54 5.82
CA SER A 10 -0.88 -31.96 4.54
C SER A 10 -1.88 -31.14 3.74
N PHE A 11 -3.16 -31.01 4.13
CA PHE A 11 -4.12 -30.25 3.32
C PHE A 11 -4.90 -29.21 4.12
N ASN A 12 -5.48 -29.59 5.26
CA ASN A 12 -6.19 -28.66 6.14
C ASN A 12 -5.29 -27.54 6.70
N GLN A 13 -3.99 -27.82 6.90
CA GLN A 13 -3.03 -26.79 7.30
C GLN A 13 -2.69 -25.81 6.17
N LEU A 14 -2.70 -26.27 4.92
CA LEU A 14 -2.52 -25.40 3.76
C LEU A 14 -3.77 -24.55 3.51
N LEU A 15 -4.96 -25.14 3.64
CA LEU A 15 -6.25 -24.43 3.53
C LEU A 15 -6.42 -23.37 4.63
N ALA A 16 -6.06 -23.69 5.87
CA ALA A 16 -6.10 -22.73 6.98
C ALA A 16 -5.05 -21.61 6.82
N LYS A 17 -3.88 -21.91 6.23
CA LYS A 17 -2.90 -20.87 5.88
C LYS A 17 -3.36 -20.01 4.71
N SER A 18 -3.99 -20.60 3.69
CA SER A 18 -4.48 -19.86 2.53
C SER A 18 -5.66 -18.96 2.87
N SER A 19 -6.54 -19.38 3.78
CA SER A 19 -7.63 -18.53 4.27
C SER A 19 -7.08 -17.33 5.06
N GLY A 20 -6.06 -17.55 5.91
CA GLY A 20 -5.33 -16.50 6.60
C GLY A 20 -4.65 -15.53 5.62
N LEU A 21 -3.88 -16.05 4.65
CA LEU A 21 -3.19 -15.24 3.64
C LEU A 21 -4.17 -14.42 2.78
N LEU A 22 -5.27 -15.02 2.34
CA LEU A 22 -6.28 -14.34 1.55
C LEU A 22 -6.97 -13.23 2.36
N SER A 23 -7.25 -13.48 3.64
CA SER A 23 -7.80 -12.46 4.54
C SER A 23 -6.83 -11.30 4.74
N GLN A 24 -5.53 -11.57 4.90
CA GLN A 24 -4.49 -10.55 5.02
C GLN A 24 -4.37 -9.72 3.74
N LEU A 25 -4.37 -10.36 2.57
CA LEU A 25 -4.32 -9.66 1.29
C LEU A 25 -5.56 -8.79 1.07
N SER A 26 -6.75 -9.31 1.44
CA SER A 26 -8.01 -8.57 1.36
C SER A 26 -8.02 -7.36 2.29
N GLN A 27 -7.56 -7.51 3.53
CA GLN A 27 -7.40 -6.41 4.48
C GLN A 27 -6.41 -5.36 3.97
N HIS A 28 -5.27 -5.79 3.43
CA HIS A 28 -4.26 -4.91 2.86
C HIS A 28 -4.82 -4.12 1.67
N SER A 29 -5.56 -4.78 0.78
CA SER A 29 -6.21 -4.10 -0.35
C SER A 29 -7.24 -3.07 0.11
N LYS A 30 -8.04 -3.36 1.15
CA LYS A 30 -8.99 -2.40 1.72
C LYS A 30 -8.26 -1.18 2.31
N LEU A 31 -7.19 -1.41 3.05
CA LEU A 31 -6.35 -0.33 3.59
C LEU A 31 -5.78 0.54 2.46
N LEU A 32 -5.20 -0.07 1.43
CA LEU A 32 -4.68 0.66 0.27
C LEU A 32 -5.76 1.49 -0.43
N LYS A 33 -6.97 0.96 -0.61
CA LYS A 33 -8.10 1.72 -1.19
C LYS A 33 -8.50 2.92 -0.35
N GLN A 34 -8.48 2.79 0.97
CA GLN A 34 -8.78 3.92 1.87
C GLN A 34 -7.71 5.00 1.77
N ILE A 35 -6.44 4.61 1.79
CA ILE A 35 -5.30 5.54 1.63
C ILE A 35 -5.35 6.22 0.27
N GLU A 36 -5.60 5.46 -0.81
CA GLU A 36 -5.73 5.99 -2.17
C GLU A 36 -6.81 7.08 -2.23
N LYS A 37 -7.97 6.86 -1.61
CA LYS A 37 -9.03 7.87 -1.57
C LYS A 37 -8.58 9.17 -0.91
N ILE A 38 -8.00 9.07 0.29
CA ILE A 38 -7.51 10.25 1.04
C ILE A 38 -6.39 10.94 0.26
N PHE A 39 -5.50 10.15 -0.33
CA PHE A 39 -4.41 10.64 -1.17
C PHE A 39 -4.96 11.47 -2.35
N GLN A 40 -5.89 10.92 -3.12
CA GLN A 40 -6.48 11.61 -4.27
C GLN A 40 -7.23 12.88 -3.87
N GLU A 41 -7.96 12.86 -2.75
CA GLU A 41 -8.66 14.05 -2.22
C GLU A 41 -7.71 15.13 -1.72
N SER A 42 -6.48 14.77 -1.32
CA SER A 42 -5.46 15.72 -0.88
C SER A 42 -4.65 16.35 -2.02
N LEU A 43 -4.77 15.82 -3.24
CA LEU A 43 -3.99 16.31 -4.39
C LEU A 43 -4.77 17.33 -5.23
N PRO A 44 -4.16 18.46 -5.60
CA PRO A 44 -4.76 19.38 -6.56
C PRO A 44 -4.75 18.77 -7.97
N THR A 45 -5.74 19.11 -8.79
CA THR A 45 -5.70 18.84 -10.23
C THR A 45 -4.52 19.62 -10.84
N PRO A 46 -3.69 19.01 -11.73
CA PRO A 46 -3.82 17.67 -12.31
C PRO A 46 -2.99 16.57 -11.63
N LEU A 47 -2.41 16.78 -10.43
CA LEU A 47 -1.60 15.76 -9.76
C LEU A 47 -2.42 14.50 -9.41
N ASN A 48 -3.68 14.68 -9.00
CA ASN A 48 -4.61 13.58 -8.75
C ASN A 48 -4.89 12.69 -9.98
N GLN A 49 -4.56 13.14 -11.18
CA GLN A 49 -4.72 12.37 -12.42
C GLN A 49 -3.47 11.62 -12.83
N HIS A 50 -2.32 11.91 -12.21
CA HIS A 50 -1.01 11.41 -12.64
C HIS A 50 -0.18 10.81 -11.51
N CYS A 51 -0.77 10.66 -10.32
CA CYS A 51 -0.13 10.12 -9.14
C CYS A 51 -1.07 9.10 -8.50
N TYR A 52 -0.55 7.94 -8.10
CA TYR A 52 -1.34 6.84 -7.53
C TYR A 52 -0.58 6.14 -6.40
N VAL A 53 -1.27 5.71 -5.35
CA VAL A 53 -0.69 4.88 -4.29
C VAL A 53 -0.48 3.48 -4.85
N ALA A 54 0.79 3.10 -4.93
CA ALA A 54 1.18 1.78 -5.40
C ALA A 54 1.20 0.75 -4.28
N ASN A 55 1.67 1.17 -3.09
CA ASN A 55 1.79 0.28 -1.94
C ASN A 55 2.00 1.08 -0.65
N LEU A 56 1.69 0.45 0.47
CA LEU A 56 2.12 0.82 1.80
C LEU A 56 2.86 -0.39 2.38
N ARG A 57 4.14 -0.23 2.70
CA ARG A 57 4.91 -1.26 3.39
C ARG A 57 5.55 -0.66 4.62
N GLU A 58 5.38 -1.32 5.76
CA GLU A 58 5.81 -0.82 7.06
C GLU A 58 5.24 0.59 7.31
N LYS A 59 6.06 1.64 7.16
CA LYS A 59 5.67 3.06 7.25
C LYS A 59 6.11 3.87 6.03
N THR A 60 6.36 3.17 4.93
CA THR A 60 6.75 3.75 3.64
C THR A 60 5.58 3.70 2.66
N LEU A 61 5.05 4.87 2.31
CA LEU A 61 4.07 5.01 1.23
C LEU A 61 4.80 5.10 -0.10
N VAL A 62 4.47 4.21 -1.03
CA VAL A 62 5.01 4.20 -2.39
C VAL A 62 3.98 4.82 -3.31
N ILE A 63 4.40 5.85 -4.04
CA ILE A 63 3.57 6.55 -5.01
C ILE A 63 4.16 6.34 -6.40
N HIS A 64 3.32 5.93 -7.35
CA HIS A 64 3.64 5.88 -8.76
C HIS A 64 3.20 7.16 -9.45
N THR A 65 3.98 7.61 -10.41
CA THR A 65 3.66 8.76 -11.24
C THR A 65 3.95 8.48 -12.71
N ASP A 66 3.16 9.05 -13.61
CA ASP A 66 3.28 8.75 -15.06
C ASP A 66 4.60 9.25 -15.66
N SER A 67 5.20 10.31 -15.10
CA SER A 67 6.44 10.90 -15.63
C SER A 67 7.28 11.56 -14.55
N SER A 68 8.54 11.86 -14.88
CA SER A 68 9.45 12.62 -14.01
C SER A 68 8.94 14.03 -13.68
N LEU A 69 8.15 14.65 -14.56
CA LEU A 69 7.52 15.95 -14.31
C LEU A 69 6.57 15.85 -13.11
N TRP A 70 5.70 14.84 -13.11
CA TRP A 70 4.74 14.60 -12.03
C TRP A 70 5.43 14.17 -10.75
N ALA A 71 6.47 13.34 -10.84
CA ALA A 71 7.28 12.99 -9.68
C ALA A 71 7.91 14.21 -8.99
N THR A 72 8.45 15.15 -9.77
CA THR A 72 9.05 16.38 -9.22
C THR A 72 7.99 17.28 -8.58
N ARG A 73 6.84 17.48 -9.25
CA ARG A 73 5.72 18.26 -8.69
C ARG A 73 5.16 17.65 -7.41
N LEU A 74 5.00 16.33 -7.37
CA LEU A 74 4.54 15.63 -6.17
C LEU A 74 5.54 15.77 -5.03
N ARG A 75 6.85 15.60 -5.28
CA ARG A 75 7.91 15.77 -4.26
C ARG A 75 7.90 17.18 -3.66
N TYR A 76 7.59 18.18 -4.46
CA TYR A 76 7.49 19.57 -4.00
C TYR A 76 6.39 19.75 -2.95
N ILE A 77 5.21 19.18 -3.15
CA ILE A 77 4.07 19.28 -2.20
C ILE A 77 4.09 18.20 -1.09
N THR A 78 4.97 17.20 -1.21
CA THR A 78 5.05 16.07 -0.27
C THR A 78 5.22 16.49 1.21
N PRO A 79 6.03 17.50 1.56
CA PRO A 79 6.16 17.94 2.96
C PRO A 79 4.82 18.40 3.56
N GLU A 80 4.03 19.17 2.81
CA GLU A 80 2.71 19.66 3.22
C GLU A 80 1.72 18.50 3.36
N LEU A 81 1.68 17.60 2.37
CA LEU A 81 0.84 16.40 2.42
C LEU A 81 1.16 15.53 3.65
N LYS A 82 2.45 15.36 3.97
CA LYS A 82 2.88 14.58 5.14
C LYS A 82 2.36 15.21 6.43
N GLN A 83 2.41 16.53 6.57
CA GLN A 83 1.86 17.23 7.74
C GLN A 83 0.34 17.05 7.83
N GLN A 84 -0.38 17.20 6.72
CA GLN A 84 -1.83 17.00 6.66
C GLN A 84 -2.23 15.57 7.04
N TRP A 85 -1.55 14.57 6.50
CA TRP A 85 -1.87 13.16 6.78
C TRP A 85 -1.52 12.74 8.20
N GLN A 86 -0.48 13.31 8.81
CA GLN A 86 -0.16 13.07 10.22
C GLN A 86 -1.28 13.52 11.17
N GLN A 87 -2.07 14.53 10.77
CA GLN A 87 -3.21 15.03 11.54
C GLN A 87 -4.49 14.24 11.26
N ASN A 88 -4.53 13.45 10.18
CA ASN A 88 -5.70 12.67 9.80
C ASN A 88 -5.69 11.29 10.47
N ARG A 89 -6.63 11.07 11.41
CA ARG A 89 -6.76 9.80 12.16
C ARG A 89 -7.07 8.58 11.29
N LEU A 90 -7.55 8.78 10.05
CA LEU A 90 -7.83 7.72 9.10
C LEU A 90 -6.58 7.27 8.32
N MET A 91 -5.50 8.07 8.35
CA MET A 91 -4.24 7.70 7.73
C MET A 91 -3.36 6.91 8.71
N PRO A 92 -2.68 5.85 8.26
CA PRO A 92 -1.64 5.21 9.05
C PRO A 92 -0.43 6.14 9.21
N THR A 93 0.45 5.85 10.17
CA THR A 93 1.70 6.60 10.32
C THR A 93 2.60 6.40 9.10
N ILE A 94 2.89 7.49 8.39
CA ILE A 94 3.79 7.51 7.24
C ILE A 94 5.08 8.23 7.62
N GLU A 95 6.19 7.49 7.67
CA GLU A 95 7.51 8.03 7.98
C GLU A 95 8.28 8.41 6.71
N GLN A 96 8.07 7.66 5.62
CA GLN A 96 8.75 7.86 4.35
C GLN A 96 7.76 7.82 3.19
N ILE A 97 8.01 8.65 2.18
CA ILE A 97 7.29 8.65 0.90
C ILE A 97 8.31 8.39 -0.20
N VAL A 98 8.10 7.33 -0.98
CA VAL A 98 8.95 6.97 -2.13
C VAL A 98 8.18 7.20 -3.40
N VAL A 99 8.66 8.14 -4.23
CA VAL A 99 8.05 8.47 -5.51
C VAL A 99 8.80 7.77 -6.64
N GLN A 100 8.11 6.88 -7.36
CA GLN A 100 8.66 6.13 -8.49
C GLN A 100 7.93 6.51 -9.78
N VAL A 101 8.70 6.75 -10.85
CA VAL A 101 8.11 6.94 -12.18
C VAL A 101 7.75 5.57 -12.75
N ARG A 102 6.48 5.40 -13.09
CA ARG A 102 5.93 4.23 -13.79
C ARG A 102 5.07 4.77 -14.93
N PRO A 103 5.61 4.82 -16.15
CA PRO A 103 4.83 5.25 -17.31
C PRO A 103 3.61 4.35 -17.45
N SER A 104 2.44 4.97 -17.52
CA SER A 104 1.20 4.31 -17.95
C SER A 104 1.41 3.92 -19.41
N ILE A 105 1.41 2.62 -19.70
CA ILE A 105 1.55 2.06 -21.05
C ILE A 105 0.30 2.40 -21.86
#